data_AF-A0A9P5NH00-F1
#
_entry.id   AF-A0A9P5NH00-F1
#
_cell.length_a   1.000
_cell.length_b   1.000
_cell.length_c   1.000
_cell.angle_alpha   90.00
_cell.angle_beta   90.00
_cell.angle_gamma   90.00
#
_symmetry.space_group_name_H-M   'P 1'
#
loop_
_entity.id
_entity.type
_entity.pdbx_description
1 polymer ?
#
loop_
_entity_poly.entity_id
_entity_poly.type
_entity_poly.pdbx_seq_one_letter_code
_entity_poly.pdbx_strand_id
1 'polypeptide(L)'
;MLHVEGISVADSQSRDNPHVIEHNLEATLPGGLQTSGVDIDTIEQLLSNLPYTTITVPHSRIHLKSARESLSFVIHVDPGYWRLKQGYNGWGVEKYYEEIAQLDWRMRESIRSDWHYYKIPELLDAKLLKDNAPVKGDQRRIVLRNYFHTLIQLPVKHSFGIIAFLTTNVVPEKNIAKT
;
A
#
# COMPACT_ATOMS: atom_id res chain seq x y z
N MET A 1 -73.03 -16.84 -41.33
CA MET A 1 -73.14 -18.20 -40.77
C MET A 1 -72.87 -18.08 -39.28
N LEU A 2 -73.83 -18.49 -38.45
CA LEU A 2 -73.88 -18.35 -36.99
C LEU A 2 -73.36 -19.63 -36.28
N HIS A 3 -73.24 -19.54 -34.95
CA HIS A 3 -73.09 -20.60 -33.91
C HIS A 3 -71.66 -21.05 -33.58
N VAL A 4 -71.06 -20.76 -32.41
CA VAL A 4 -71.26 -21.09 -30.95
C VAL A 4 -70.61 -22.38 -30.44
N GLU A 5 -70.17 -22.27 -29.17
CA GLU A 5 -69.76 -23.29 -28.17
C GLU A 5 -68.30 -23.79 -28.28
N GLY A 6 -67.50 -23.93 -27.21
CA GLY A 6 -67.76 -24.15 -25.78
C GLY A 6 -67.05 -25.44 -25.34
N ILE A 7 -66.65 -25.54 -24.05
CA ILE A 7 -66.04 -26.70 -23.33
C ILE A 7 -64.49 -26.68 -23.31
N SER A 8 -63.78 -26.26 -22.25
CA SER A 8 -63.63 -26.78 -20.86
C SER A 8 -62.98 -28.16 -20.77
N VAL A 9 -61.91 -28.31 -19.97
CA VAL A 9 -61.71 -29.37 -18.94
C VAL A 9 -60.25 -29.37 -18.41
N ALA A 10 -60.17 -29.26 -17.07
CA ALA A 10 -59.21 -29.78 -16.07
C ALA A 10 -57.70 -29.45 -16.18
N ASP A 11 -57.14 -28.67 -15.24
CA ASP A 11 -56.73 -29.01 -13.85
C ASP A 11 -55.51 -29.94 -13.76
N SER A 12 -54.40 -29.42 -13.19
CA SER A 12 -53.58 -30.10 -12.17
C SER A 12 -52.50 -29.18 -11.58
N GLN A 13 -52.45 -29.17 -10.24
CA GLN A 13 -51.53 -28.50 -9.32
C GLN A 13 -50.02 -28.73 -9.57
N SER A 14 -49.19 -27.73 -9.23
CA SER A 14 -47.97 -27.87 -8.39
C SER A 14 -47.38 -26.46 -8.14
N ARG A 15 -47.45 -25.92 -6.90
CA ARG A 15 -46.33 -25.89 -5.94
C ARG A 15 -44.99 -25.52 -6.59
N ASP A 16 -44.54 -24.28 -6.42
CA ASP A 16 -43.56 -23.91 -5.38
C ASP A 16 -43.03 -22.50 -5.62
N ASN A 17 -43.12 -21.69 -4.57
CA ASN A 17 -42.41 -20.44 -4.40
C ASN A 17 -41.08 -20.75 -3.72
N PRO A 18 -39.93 -20.40 -4.31
CA PRO A 18 -38.74 -20.19 -3.50
C PRO A 18 -38.16 -18.79 -3.72
N HIS A 19 -38.24 -18.03 -2.64
CA HIS A 19 -37.19 -17.15 -2.11
C HIS A 19 -36.33 -16.39 -3.14
N VAL A 20 -36.68 -15.12 -3.29
CA VAL A 20 -35.70 -14.04 -3.51
C VAL A 20 -34.66 -14.13 -2.40
N ILE A 21 -33.46 -14.64 -2.73
CA ILE A 21 -32.26 -14.45 -1.92
C ILE A 21 -31.53 -13.27 -2.55
N GLU A 22 -31.82 -12.07 -2.04
CA GLU A 22 -30.89 -10.96 -2.15
C GLU A 22 -29.61 -11.35 -1.38
N HIS A 23 -28.55 -11.69 -2.09
CA HIS A 23 -27.22 -11.71 -1.50
C HIS A 23 -26.72 -10.26 -1.37
N ASN A 24 -27.28 -9.55 -0.40
CA ASN A 24 -26.64 -8.41 0.24
C ASN A 24 -25.44 -8.95 1.04
N LEU A 25 -24.24 -8.90 0.45
CA LEU A 25 -22.99 -9.00 1.20
C LEU A 25 -22.54 -7.60 1.64
N GLU A 26 -23.45 -6.89 2.31
CA GLU A 26 -23.11 -5.74 3.13
C GLU A 26 -22.78 -6.26 4.53
N ALA A 27 -21.52 -6.68 4.73
CA ALA A 27 -21.01 -6.92 6.07
C ALA A 27 -20.68 -5.57 6.73
N THR A 28 -21.71 -4.82 7.13
CA THR A 28 -21.53 -3.71 8.07
C THR A 28 -21.18 -4.28 9.44
N LEU A 29 -19.89 -4.35 9.76
CA LEU A 29 -19.45 -4.53 11.13
C LEU A 29 -19.65 -3.21 11.90
N PRO A 30 -20.41 -3.20 13.01
CA PRO A 30 -20.56 -2.02 13.86
C PRO A 30 -19.34 -1.94 14.77
N GLY A 31 -18.43 -1.04 14.45
CA GLY A 31 -17.22 -0.81 15.24
C GLY A 31 -16.01 -0.66 14.34
N GLY A 32 -15.84 0.53 13.77
CA GLY A 32 -14.68 0.89 12.97
C GLY A 32 -13.39 0.88 13.80
N LEU A 33 -12.80 -0.30 13.94
CA LEU A 33 -11.36 -0.42 14.09
C LEU A 33 -10.77 -0.01 12.74
N GLN A 34 -10.32 1.24 12.65
CA GLN A 34 -9.43 1.69 11.60
C GLN A 34 -8.14 0.88 11.72
N THR A 35 -8.08 -0.29 11.08
CA THR A 35 -6.82 -0.94 10.80
C THR A 35 -6.16 -0.08 9.72
N SER A 36 -5.12 0.65 10.10
CA SER A 36 -4.37 1.58 9.23
C SER A 36 -3.50 0.82 8.22
N GLY A 37 -4.15 -0.01 7.41
CA GLY A 37 -3.57 -0.77 6.31
C GLY A 37 -4.20 -0.37 4.99
N VAL A 38 -3.44 -0.60 3.92
CA VAL A 38 -3.93 -0.42 2.55
C VAL A 38 -4.82 -1.62 2.17
N ASP A 39 -5.92 -1.42 1.46
CA ASP A 39 -6.81 -2.50 1.00
C ASP A 39 -6.11 -3.47 0.00
N ILE A 40 -6.67 -4.67 -0.16
CA ILE A 40 -6.09 -5.75 -0.99
C ILE A 40 -6.00 -5.32 -2.45
N ASP A 41 -7.04 -4.68 -2.98
CA ASP A 41 -7.07 -4.22 -4.37
C ASP A 41 -5.90 -3.26 -4.66
N THR A 42 -5.61 -2.34 -3.75
CA THR A 42 -4.44 -1.44 -3.87
C THR A 42 -3.14 -2.22 -3.93
N ILE A 43 -2.99 -3.27 -3.13
CA ILE A 43 -1.75 -4.08 -3.08
C ILE A 43 -1.53 -4.80 -4.41
N GLU A 44 -2.58 -5.41 -4.97
CA GLU A 44 -2.53 -6.08 -6.27
C GLU A 44 -2.21 -5.11 -7.41
N GLN A 45 -2.79 -3.91 -7.33
CA GLN A 45 -2.53 -2.84 -8.30
C GLN A 45 -1.11 -2.29 -8.16
N LEU A 46 -0.60 -2.15 -6.94
CA LEU A 46 0.79 -1.76 -6.70
C LEU A 46 1.74 -2.77 -7.33
N LEU A 47 1.53 -4.07 -7.11
CA LEU A 47 2.30 -5.15 -7.72
C LEU A 47 2.36 -5.03 -9.24
N SER A 48 1.20 -4.78 -9.86
CA SER A 48 1.06 -4.66 -11.32
C SER A 48 1.69 -3.38 -11.89
N ASN A 49 1.83 -2.34 -11.07
CA ASN A 49 2.29 -1.02 -11.50
C ASN A 49 3.63 -0.60 -10.85
N LEU A 50 4.35 -1.52 -10.19
CA LEU A 50 5.65 -1.25 -9.56
C LEU A 50 6.62 -0.42 -10.42
N PRO A 51 6.76 -0.66 -11.75
CA PRO A 51 7.66 0.13 -12.59
C PRO A 51 7.25 1.61 -12.75
N TYR A 52 5.97 1.93 -12.55
CA TYR A 52 5.42 3.28 -12.67
C TYR A 52 5.22 3.95 -11.30
N THR A 53 5.40 3.20 -10.22
CA THR A 53 5.24 3.70 -8.86
C THR A 53 6.28 4.77 -8.57
N THR A 54 5.83 5.92 -8.08
CA THR A 54 6.69 7.00 -7.62
C THR A 54 6.75 6.99 -6.10
N ILE A 55 7.97 7.06 -5.57
CA ILE A 55 8.21 7.19 -4.13
C ILE A 55 8.78 8.58 -3.84
N THR A 56 8.25 9.21 -2.80
CA THR A 56 8.80 10.44 -2.23
C THR A 56 8.90 10.34 -0.71
N VAL A 57 9.81 11.12 -0.12
CA VAL A 57 10.01 11.17 1.34
C VAL A 57 9.81 12.63 1.77
N PRO A 58 8.56 13.07 2.02
CA PRO A 58 8.26 14.47 2.28
C PRO A 58 8.98 15.04 3.51
N HIS A 59 8.98 14.32 4.63
CA HIS A 59 9.60 14.79 5.88
C HIS A 59 10.08 13.63 6.76
N SER A 60 10.89 13.98 7.76
CA SER A 60 11.39 13.09 8.81
C SER A 60 11.01 13.63 10.17
N ARG A 61 10.77 12.75 11.15
CA ARG A 61 10.42 13.13 12.53
C ARG A 61 11.36 12.49 13.53
N ILE A 62 11.76 13.26 14.53
CA ILE A 62 12.57 12.81 15.65
C ILE A 62 11.62 12.46 16.80
N HIS A 63 11.81 11.26 17.34
CA HIS A 63 11.09 10.73 18.48
C HIS A 63 12.08 10.51 19.62
N LEU A 64 11.68 10.80 20.86
CA LEU A 64 12.49 10.45 22.03
C LEU A 64 11.96 9.13 22.60
N LYS A 65 12.73 8.05 22.45
CA LYS A 65 12.38 6.72 22.95
C LYS A 65 13.38 6.30 24.01
N SER A 66 12.93 6.14 25.25
CA SER A 66 13.76 5.64 26.37
C SER A 66 15.13 6.33 26.47
N ALA A 67 15.14 7.66 26.48
CA ALA A 67 16.34 8.51 26.52
C ALA A 67 17.25 8.47 25.27
N ARG A 68 16.83 7.83 24.18
CA ARG A 68 17.53 7.85 22.88
C ARG A 68 16.66 8.49 21.81
N GLU A 69 17.28 9.30 20.96
CA GLU A 69 16.61 9.83 19.78
C GLU A 69 16.44 8.74 18.71
N SER A 70 15.23 8.59 18.19
CA SER A 70 14.85 7.69 17.11
C SER A 70 14.29 8.51 15.94
N LEU A 71 14.79 8.25 14.74
CA LEU A 71 14.35 8.94 13.54
C LEU A 71 13.32 8.10 12.78
N SER A 72 12.26 8.75 12.32
CA SER A 72 11.26 8.17 11.44
C SER A 72 11.10 9.01 10.18
N PHE A 73 10.58 8.41 9.13
CA PHE A 73 10.36 9.02 7.83
C PHE A 73 8.94 8.75 7.40
N VAL A 74 8.26 9.79 6.91
CA VAL A 74 7.04 9.60 6.14
C VAL A 74 7.44 9.37 4.69
N ILE A 75 6.99 8.24 4.14
CA ILE A 75 7.22 7.80 2.78
C ILE A 75 5.87 7.85 2.08
N HIS A 76 5.79 8.58 0.98
CA HIS A 76 4.60 8.64 0.15
C HIS A 76 4.78 7.75 -1.08
N VAL A 77 3.79 6.89 -1.30
CA VAL A 77 3.75 5.90 -2.38
C VAL A 77 2.61 6.27 -3.33
N ASP A 78 2.97 6.59 -4.56
CA ASP A 78 2.05 6.86 -5.65
C ASP A 78 2.13 5.71 -6.67
N PRO A 79 1.10 4.85 -6.80
CA PRO A 79 1.10 3.73 -7.74
C PRO A 79 0.95 4.15 -9.20
N GLY A 80 0.83 5.45 -9.49
CA GLY A 80 0.82 6.02 -10.83
C GLY A 80 -0.56 6.16 -11.47
N TYR A 81 -0.52 6.34 -12.79
CA TYR A 81 -1.55 7.02 -13.60
C TYR A 81 -2.98 6.49 -13.51
N TRP A 82 -3.16 5.21 -13.17
CA TRP A 82 -4.48 4.58 -13.22
C TRP A 82 -5.37 4.99 -12.03
N ARG A 83 -4.78 5.25 -10.85
CA ARG A 83 -5.50 5.78 -9.66
C ARG A 83 -5.71 7.29 -9.69
N LEU A 84 -4.84 8.03 -10.38
CA LEU A 84 -5.01 9.48 -10.59
C LEU A 84 -6.33 9.81 -11.30
N LYS A 85 -6.84 8.94 -12.17
CA LYS A 85 -8.16 9.12 -12.81
C LYS A 85 -9.34 9.11 -11.84
N GLN A 86 -9.15 8.59 -10.62
CA GLN A 86 -10.17 8.55 -9.57
C GLN A 86 -9.91 9.57 -8.45
N GLY A 87 -8.95 10.48 -8.63
CA GLY A 87 -8.58 11.47 -7.61
C GLY A 87 -7.80 10.87 -6.43
N TYR A 88 -7.26 9.66 -6.57
CA TYR A 88 -6.46 9.04 -5.53
C TYR A 88 -5.00 9.47 -5.66
N ASN A 89 -4.50 10.16 -4.63
CA ASN A 89 -3.17 10.77 -4.63
C ASN A 89 -2.05 9.84 -4.14
N GLY A 90 -2.35 8.59 -3.79
CA GLY A 90 -1.40 7.69 -3.14
C GLY A 90 -1.69 7.54 -1.64
N TRP A 91 -0.75 6.97 -0.91
CA TRP A 91 -0.80 6.88 0.55
C TRP A 91 0.56 7.16 1.17
N GLY A 92 0.54 7.54 2.44
CA GLY A 92 1.75 7.71 3.24
C GLY A 92 1.92 6.55 4.20
N VAL A 93 3.16 6.14 4.43
CA VAL A 93 3.54 5.26 5.54
C VAL A 93 4.62 5.93 6.39
N GLU A 94 4.59 5.69 7.70
CA GLU A 94 5.64 6.16 8.61
C GLU A 94 6.50 4.98 9.06
N LYS A 95 7.81 5.12 8.88
CA LYS A 95 8.78 4.06 9.15
C LYS A 95 9.97 4.58 9.93
N TYR A 96 10.36 3.85 10.97
CA TYR A 96 11.58 4.14 11.71
C TYR A 96 12.81 3.75 10.90
N TYR A 97 13.89 4.49 11.06
CA TYR A 97 15.17 4.16 10.41
C TYR A 97 15.62 2.72 10.72
N GLU A 98 15.40 2.26 11.94
CA GLU A 98 15.76 0.89 12.35
C GLU A 98 15.01 -0.18 11.55
N GLU A 99 13.74 0.07 11.19
CA GLU A 99 12.96 -0.83 10.35
C GLU A 99 13.45 -0.80 8.90
N ILE A 100 13.85 0.37 8.40
CA ILE A 100 14.45 0.54 7.07
C ILE A 100 15.78 -0.21 6.98
N ALA A 101 16.63 -0.12 8.01
CA ALA A 101 17.89 -0.84 8.07
C ALA A 101 17.71 -2.36 8.10
N GLN A 102 16.68 -2.84 8.82
CA GLN A 102 16.33 -4.26 8.80
C GLN A 102 15.81 -4.71 7.44
N LEU A 103 14.99 -3.90 6.76
CA LEU A 103 14.56 -4.16 5.39
C LEU A 103 15.77 -4.28 4.46
N ASP A 104 16.73 -3.34 4.55
CA ASP A 104 17.94 -3.35 3.72
C ASP A 104 18.74 -4.65 3.88
N TRP A 105 18.99 -5.05 5.12
CA TRP A 105 19.70 -6.30 5.40
C TRP A 105 18.98 -7.51 4.78
N ARG A 106 17.65 -7.61 4.94
CA ARG A 106 16.86 -8.71 4.37
C ARG A 106 16.88 -8.71 2.84
N MET A 107 16.76 -7.54 2.23
CA MET A 107 16.78 -7.37 0.77
C MET A 107 18.15 -7.72 0.19
N ARG A 108 19.23 -7.28 0.84
CA ARG A 108 20.60 -7.61 0.43
C ARG A 108 20.89 -9.10 0.54
N GLU A 109 20.41 -9.76 1.58
CA GLU A 109 20.57 -11.21 1.71
C GLU A 109 19.75 -11.96 0.66
N SER A 110 18.50 -11.54 0.37
CA SER A 110 17.65 -12.20 -0.62
C SER A 110 18.19 -12.11 -2.04
N ILE A 111 18.94 -11.05 -2.37
CA ILE A 111 19.52 -10.84 -3.69
C ILE A 111 21.04 -11.03 -3.73
N ARG A 112 21.66 -11.58 -2.68
CA ARG A 112 23.12 -11.69 -2.54
C ARG A 112 23.83 -12.36 -3.72
N SER A 113 23.15 -13.31 -4.37
CA SER A 113 23.66 -14.02 -5.56
C SER A 113 23.17 -13.44 -6.89
N ASP A 114 22.34 -12.39 -6.87
CA ASP A 114 21.78 -11.74 -8.04
C ASP A 114 22.61 -10.49 -8.40
N TRP A 115 22.77 -10.21 -9.68
CA TRP A 115 23.56 -9.06 -10.15
C TRP A 115 22.97 -7.72 -9.68
N HIS A 116 21.69 -7.70 -9.34
CA HIS A 116 21.00 -6.54 -8.76
C HIS A 116 21.54 -6.14 -7.38
N TYR A 117 22.28 -7.01 -6.69
CA TYR A 117 22.93 -6.69 -5.41
C TYR A 117 23.76 -5.41 -5.50
N TYR A 118 24.53 -5.25 -6.57
CA TYR A 118 25.40 -4.09 -6.81
C TYR A 118 24.64 -2.82 -7.20
N LYS A 119 23.34 -2.93 -7.50
CA LYS A 119 22.49 -1.80 -7.86
C LYS A 119 21.87 -1.13 -6.65
N ILE A 120 21.71 -1.83 -5.53
CA ILE A 120 21.13 -1.25 -4.31
C ILE A 120 22.13 -0.25 -3.72
N PRO A 121 21.82 1.07 -3.72
CA PRO A 121 22.70 2.06 -3.14
C PRO A 121 22.88 1.79 -1.65
N GLU A 122 24.03 2.18 -1.11
CA GLU A 122 24.24 2.11 0.34
C GLU A 122 23.15 2.90 1.07
N LEU A 123 22.68 2.33 2.18
CA LEU A 123 21.80 3.04 3.07
C LEU A 123 22.56 4.24 3.69
N LEU A 124 21.82 5.20 4.23
CA LEU A 124 22.36 6.39 4.87
C LEU A 124 23.55 6.12 5.80
N ASP A 125 24.62 6.91 5.64
CA ASP A 125 25.76 6.93 6.55
C ASP A 125 25.28 7.31 7.97
N ALA A 126 25.76 6.58 8.98
CA ALA A 126 25.54 6.87 10.39
C ALA A 126 25.84 8.34 10.76
N LYS A 127 26.75 9.01 10.04
CA LYS A 127 27.05 10.44 10.20
C LYS A 127 25.88 11.36 9.84
N LEU A 128 25.04 10.99 8.88
CA LEU A 128 23.86 11.75 8.49
C LEU A 128 22.71 11.58 9.48
N LEU A 129 22.71 10.50 10.26
CA LEU A 129 21.71 10.24 11.30
C LEU A 129 21.97 11.05 12.57
N LYS A 130 23.24 11.34 12.88
CA LYS A 130 23.64 11.97 14.15
C LYS A 130 23.46 13.48 14.20
N ASP A 131 23.49 14.16 13.05
CA ASP A 131 23.38 15.62 12.98
C ASP A 131 22.04 16.05 12.39
N ASN A 132 21.29 16.80 13.19
CA ASN A 132 19.92 17.23 12.91
C ASN A 132 19.83 18.57 12.17
N ALA A 133 20.92 19.03 11.57
CA ALA A 133 20.90 20.20 10.71
C ALA A 133 19.86 20.04 9.56
N PRO A 134 19.11 21.11 9.21
CA PRO A 134 18.09 21.06 8.15
C PRO A 134 18.62 20.50 6.82
N VAL A 135 19.81 20.94 6.41
CA VAL A 135 20.49 20.47 5.19
C VAL A 135 20.73 18.96 5.21
N LYS A 136 21.06 18.40 6.37
CA LYS A 136 21.22 16.93 6.53
C LYS A 136 19.87 16.23 6.57
N GLY A 137 18.84 16.87 7.10
CA GLY A 137 17.45 16.45 6.94
C GLY A 137 17.08 16.25 5.47
N ASP A 138 17.38 17.21 4.61
CA ASP A 138 17.10 17.14 3.17
C ASP A 138 17.91 16.05 2.48
N GLN A 139 19.20 15.96 2.78
CA GLN A 139 20.06 14.91 2.26
C GLN A 139 19.55 13.52 2.64
N ARG A 140 19.09 13.33 3.89
CA ARG A 140 18.51 12.07 4.36
C ARG A 140 17.32 11.64 3.52
N ARG A 141 16.42 12.57 3.21
CA ARG A 141 15.22 12.31 2.42
C ARG A 141 15.54 11.96 0.97
N ILE A 142 16.51 12.66 0.35
CA ILE A 142 16.93 12.40 -1.02
C ILE A 142 17.54 11.00 -1.16
N VAL A 143 18.44 10.63 -0.25
CA VAL A 143 19.08 9.29 -0.26
C VAL A 143 18.04 8.20 -0.08
N LEU A 144 17.13 8.34 0.89
CA LEU A 144 16.07 7.34 1.09
C LEU A 144 15.11 7.25 -0.08
N ARG A 145 14.73 8.37 -0.69
CA ARG A 145 13.92 8.37 -1.90
C ARG A 145 14.59 7.55 -3.00
N ASN A 146 15.87 7.81 -3.27
CA ASN A 146 16.62 7.10 -4.31
C ASN A 146 16.76 5.61 -3.97
N TYR A 147 17.01 5.30 -2.70
CA TYR A 147 17.08 3.93 -2.20
C TYR A 147 15.78 3.16 -2.46
N PHE A 148 14.63 3.68 -2.00
CA PHE A 148 13.33 3.04 -2.22
C PHE A 148 12.97 2.97 -3.70
N HIS A 149 13.31 3.99 -4.47
CA HIS A 149 13.10 3.99 -5.92
C HIS A 149 13.89 2.87 -6.60
N THR A 150 15.14 2.61 -6.21
CA THR A 150 15.90 1.46 -6.70
C THR A 150 15.27 0.14 -6.27
N LEU A 151 14.78 0.04 -5.04
CA LEU A 151 14.15 -1.17 -4.52
C LEU A 151 12.90 -1.58 -5.32
N ILE A 152 12.02 -0.63 -5.65
CA ILE A 152 10.81 -0.93 -6.44
C ILE A 152 11.11 -1.31 -7.90
N GLN A 153 12.31 -0.98 -8.40
CA GLN A 153 12.77 -1.38 -9.73
C GLN A 153 13.40 -2.78 -9.74
N LEU A 154 13.54 -3.43 -8.59
CA LEU A 154 13.99 -4.81 -8.53
C LEU A 154 12.96 -5.75 -9.17
N PRO A 155 13.38 -6.91 -9.70
CA PRO A 155 12.46 -7.92 -10.22
C PRO A 155 11.38 -8.30 -9.20
N VAL A 156 10.16 -8.54 -9.67
CA VAL A 156 8.96 -8.81 -8.84
C VAL A 156 9.16 -9.97 -7.85
N LYS A 157 10.01 -10.96 -8.18
CA LYS A 157 10.38 -12.04 -7.24
C LYS A 157 10.95 -11.55 -5.90
N HIS A 158 11.51 -10.34 -5.88
CA HIS A 158 12.14 -9.72 -4.71
C HIS A 158 11.27 -8.60 -4.10
N SER A 159 10.12 -8.25 -4.70
CA SER A 159 9.35 -7.06 -4.32
C SER A 159 8.38 -7.28 -3.16
N PHE A 160 8.05 -8.52 -2.80
CA PHE A 160 7.07 -8.82 -1.74
C PHE A 160 7.39 -8.17 -0.39
N GLY A 161 8.65 -8.26 0.05
CA GLY A 161 9.08 -7.64 1.30
C GLY A 161 8.97 -6.12 1.28
N ILE A 162 9.26 -5.51 0.13
CA ILE A 162 9.16 -4.06 -0.08
C ILE A 162 7.70 -3.62 -0.08
N ILE A 163 6.83 -4.36 -0.76
CA ILE A 163 5.39 -4.05 -0.82
C ILE A 163 4.77 -4.15 0.57
N ALA A 164 5.00 -5.24 1.29
CA ALA A 164 4.52 -5.39 2.67
C ALA A 164 5.03 -4.26 3.58
N PHE A 165 6.28 -3.84 3.40
CA PHE A 165 6.84 -2.71 4.12
C PHE A 165 6.12 -1.40 3.76
N LEU A 166 5.86 -1.15 2.47
CA LEU A 166 5.23 0.07 1.99
C LEU A 166 3.71 0.12 2.17
N THR A 167 3.06 -0.97 2.57
CA THR A 167 1.60 -1.04 2.76
C THR A 167 1.19 -1.15 4.23
N THR A 168 2.15 -1.08 5.15
CA THR A 168 1.95 -1.14 6.61
C THR A 168 2.29 0.18 7.27
N ASN A 169 1.68 0.47 8.43
CA ASN A 169 1.84 1.72 9.18
C ASN A 169 1.39 2.94 8.36
N VAL A 170 0.21 2.83 7.72
CA VAL A 170 -0.35 3.91 6.91
C VAL A 170 -0.65 5.12 7.80
N VAL A 171 -0.21 6.30 7.36
CA VAL A 171 -0.50 7.55 8.04
C VAL A 171 -1.69 8.26 7.39
N PRO A 172 -2.52 8.95 8.19
CA PRO A 172 -3.57 9.83 7.66
C PRO A 172 -3.00 10.90 6.72
N GLU A 173 -3.74 11.30 5.70
CA GLU A 173 -3.30 12.27 4.67
C GLU A 173 -2.75 13.58 5.24
N LYS A 174 -3.39 14.11 6.30
CA LYS A 174 -2.93 15.30 7.05
C LYS A 174 -1.49 15.21 7.58
N ASN A 175 -0.97 13.99 7.75
CA ASN A 175 0.38 13.73 8.25
C ASN A 175 1.42 13.62 7.13
N ILE A 176 0.98 13.51 5.87
CA ILE A 176 1.82 13.46 4.68
C ILE A 176 2.18 14.88 4.26
N ALA A 177 1.17 15.74 4.18
CA ALA A 177 1.25 17.10 3.61
C ALA A 177 1.63 18.19 4.61
N LYS A 178 2.35 17.89 5.71
CA LYS A 178 2.70 18.95 6.68
C LYS A 178 3.62 20.01 6.06
N THR A 179 2.97 21.12 5.70
CA THR A 179 3.45 22.47 5.40
C THR A 179 4.48 22.97 6.41
#